data_AF-A0A3D4N1Z9-F1
#
_entry.id   AF-A0A3D4N1Z9-F1
#
_cell.length_a   1.000
_cell.length_b   1.000
_cell.length_c   1.000
_cell.angle_alpha   90.00
_cell.angle_beta   90.00
_cell.angle_gamma   90.00
#
_symmetry.space_group_name_H-M   'P 1'
#
loop_
_entity.id
_entity.type
_entity.pdbx_description
1 polymer ?
#
loop_
_entity_poly.entity_id
_entity_poly.type
_entity_poly.pdbx_seq_one_letter_code
_entity_poly.pdbx_strand_id
1 'polypeptide(L)'
;MAQHEIGALLEVSRRYGTDARYVLLGGGNTSYKIDDVMYVKASGHALGTIAEDGFVAMSMPRLMAIWEKTYPADTVKREEEVLADLMGARSEGQTGRPSVEALLHGIIPFTYVVHLHPAMVNGLTCGQSGKEWAQKLFPDAIWIPLVNPGYILAKTVRDAQQEYVKSHANQATTIFLQNHGVFVASDTIGEIDALYTTIMETLNHAIVRKPVFSEVKVDAQRVDMVQQAMQLHYGSPKTYPVIANREVANRLTDPESFSSISSAYTPDHIVYSGFKPLWIDETVFGQDEPVQAMVSAMRTFEQMHGVPAKIIAVQKTAAFAVSEAALVLFLDTVKVSAFTESFGGPRFMDDDQIDFIRTWEVEQYRSNLNA
;
A
#
# COMPACT_ATOMS: atom_id res chain seq x y z
N MET A 1 8.54 -33.93 0.31
CA MET A 1 7.71 -33.61 1.49
C MET A 1 6.26 -33.57 1.05
N ALA A 2 5.31 -34.06 1.86
CA ALA A 2 3.90 -33.98 1.53
C ALA A 2 3.49 -32.50 1.43
N GLN A 3 2.78 -32.12 0.37
CA GLN A 3 2.22 -30.77 0.26
C GLN A 3 1.06 -30.68 1.25
N HIS A 4 1.18 -29.83 2.28
CA HIS A 4 0.09 -29.61 3.22
C HIS A 4 -1.09 -28.94 2.51
N GLU A 5 -2.31 -29.26 2.93
CA GLU A 5 -3.51 -28.60 2.41
C GLU A 5 -3.57 -27.14 2.87
N ILE A 6 -3.61 -26.21 1.92
CA ILE A 6 -3.69 -24.77 2.17
C ILE A 6 -5.09 -24.19 1.90
N GLY A 7 -6.13 -25.04 1.88
CA GLY A 7 -7.50 -24.65 1.55
C GLY A 7 -8.03 -23.51 2.43
N ALA A 8 -7.80 -23.58 3.74
CA ALA A 8 -8.20 -22.54 4.67
C ALA A 8 -7.47 -21.21 4.43
N LEU A 9 -6.18 -21.26 4.07
CA LEU A 9 -5.40 -20.09 3.69
C LEU A 9 -5.96 -19.44 2.41
N LEU A 10 -6.25 -20.25 1.39
CA LEU A 10 -6.86 -19.76 0.14
C LEU A 10 -8.20 -19.06 0.40
N GLU A 11 -9.04 -19.64 1.25
CA GLU A 11 -10.34 -19.09 1.59
C GLU A 11 -10.21 -17.73 2.28
N VAL A 12 -9.39 -17.62 3.33
CA VAL A 12 -9.20 -16.35 4.04
C VAL A 12 -8.56 -15.28 3.15
N SER A 13 -7.58 -15.64 2.32
CA SER A 13 -6.96 -14.72 1.36
C SER A 13 -7.96 -14.17 0.36
N ARG A 14 -8.79 -15.03 -0.26
CA ARG A 14 -9.80 -14.58 -1.23
C ARG A 14 -10.90 -13.76 -0.57
N ARG A 15 -11.34 -14.15 0.62
CA ARG A 15 -12.37 -13.43 1.37
C ARG A 15 -11.95 -12.00 1.67
N TYR A 16 -10.76 -11.77 2.21
CA TYR A 16 -10.24 -10.42 2.41
C TYR A 16 -9.88 -9.74 1.09
N GLY A 17 -9.27 -10.47 0.16
CA GLY A 17 -8.77 -9.94 -1.11
C GLY A 17 -9.84 -9.50 -2.11
N THR A 18 -11.08 -9.96 -1.97
CA THR A 18 -12.22 -9.52 -2.78
C THR A 18 -12.97 -8.33 -2.18
N ASP A 19 -12.63 -7.95 -0.94
CA ASP A 19 -13.26 -6.83 -0.23
C ASP A 19 -12.34 -5.60 -0.23
N ALA A 20 -12.69 -4.63 -1.06
CA ALA A 20 -11.97 -3.37 -1.21
C ALA A 20 -11.89 -2.51 0.07
N ARG A 21 -12.62 -2.89 1.14
CA ARG A 21 -12.46 -2.26 2.47
C ARG A 21 -11.16 -2.67 3.15
N TYR A 22 -10.59 -3.81 2.79
CA TYR A 22 -9.41 -4.38 3.44
C TYR A 22 -8.14 -4.25 2.61
N VAL A 23 -8.24 -4.42 1.30
CA VAL A 23 -7.07 -4.39 0.42
C VAL A 23 -7.48 -4.04 -1.00
N LEU A 24 -6.58 -3.42 -1.74
CA LEU A 24 -6.77 -3.05 -3.14
C LEU A 24 -5.70 -3.71 -4.01
N LEU A 25 -6.10 -4.14 -5.21
CA LEU A 25 -5.20 -4.68 -6.23
C LEU A 25 -4.26 -5.78 -5.69
N GLY A 26 -2.96 -5.66 -5.94
CA GLY A 26 -1.93 -6.58 -5.46
C GLY A 26 -1.40 -6.30 -4.05
N GLY A 27 -2.03 -5.40 -3.28
CA GLY A 27 -1.67 -5.10 -1.89
C GLY A 27 -1.86 -6.30 -0.95
N GLY A 28 -1.40 -6.15 0.31
CA GLY A 28 -1.54 -7.12 1.39
C GLY A 28 -0.89 -8.49 1.14
N ASN A 29 -0.78 -9.30 2.19
CA ASN A 29 -0.30 -10.68 2.10
C ASN A 29 -0.76 -11.53 3.26
N THR A 30 -0.72 -12.85 3.06
CA THR A 30 -1.18 -13.84 4.03
C THR A 30 -0.18 -14.98 4.08
N SER A 31 -0.03 -15.58 5.26
CA SER A 31 0.75 -16.80 5.44
C SER A 31 0.10 -17.80 6.39
N TYR A 32 0.56 -19.05 6.26
CA TYR A 32 0.20 -20.19 7.09
C TYR A 32 1.46 -21.00 7.42
N LYS A 33 1.66 -21.34 8.70
CA LYS A 33 2.80 -22.13 9.19
C LYS A 33 2.36 -23.49 9.72
N ILE A 34 3.03 -24.55 9.29
CA ILE A 34 2.82 -25.94 9.71
C ILE A 34 4.12 -26.73 9.55
N ASP A 35 4.49 -27.55 10.55
CA ASP A 35 5.61 -28.51 10.50
C ASP A 35 6.89 -27.97 9.84
N ASP A 36 7.39 -26.82 10.30
CA ASP A 36 8.58 -26.10 9.78
C ASP A 36 8.47 -25.56 8.35
N VAL A 37 7.27 -25.52 7.78
CA VAL A 37 6.98 -24.91 6.49
C VAL A 37 6.08 -23.69 6.69
N MET A 38 6.40 -22.60 5.99
CA MET A 38 5.50 -21.46 5.83
C MET A 38 5.06 -21.33 4.38
N TYR A 39 3.75 -21.33 4.16
CA TYR A 39 3.16 -20.91 2.89
C TYR A 39 2.90 -19.43 2.95
N VAL A 40 3.46 -18.64 2.04
CA VAL A 40 3.28 -17.19 1.99
C VAL A 40 2.96 -16.74 0.57
N LYS A 41 2.11 -15.72 0.44
CA LYS A 41 1.76 -15.13 -0.85
C LYS A 41 3.03 -14.84 -1.68
N ALA A 42 3.01 -15.23 -2.94
CA ALA A 42 4.02 -14.89 -3.93
C ALA A 42 3.85 -13.44 -4.40
N SER A 43 4.97 -12.80 -4.74
CA SER A 43 4.95 -11.49 -5.37
C SER A 43 4.16 -11.55 -6.69
N GLY A 44 3.40 -10.51 -7.01
CA GLY A 44 2.62 -10.41 -8.25
C GLY A 44 1.20 -11.00 -8.22
N HIS A 45 0.78 -11.64 -7.13
CA HIS A 45 -0.56 -12.22 -7.03
C HIS A 45 -1.52 -11.33 -6.24
N ALA A 46 -2.73 -11.11 -6.74
CA ALA A 46 -3.80 -10.45 -5.97
C ALA A 46 -4.45 -11.46 -5.02
N LEU A 47 -4.69 -11.08 -3.76
CA LEU A 47 -5.32 -11.96 -2.77
C LEU A 47 -6.71 -12.42 -3.21
N GLY A 48 -7.49 -11.54 -3.86
CA GLY A 48 -8.87 -11.84 -4.26
C GLY A 48 -9.00 -12.95 -5.30
N THR A 49 -7.96 -13.21 -6.08
CA THR A 49 -7.95 -14.23 -7.15
C THR A 49 -6.87 -15.28 -6.95
N ILE A 50 -6.21 -15.30 -5.78
CA ILE A 50 -5.05 -16.16 -5.53
C ILE A 50 -5.43 -17.65 -5.64
N ALA A 51 -4.59 -18.45 -6.26
CA ALA A 51 -4.69 -19.91 -6.31
C ALA A 51 -3.48 -20.54 -5.61
N GLU A 52 -3.39 -21.87 -5.60
CA GLU A 52 -2.33 -22.59 -4.88
C GLU A 52 -0.92 -22.19 -5.34
N ASP A 53 -0.75 -21.95 -6.64
CA ASP A 53 0.49 -21.47 -7.27
C ASP A 53 0.84 -20.02 -6.91
N GLY A 54 -0.12 -19.27 -6.36
CA GLY A 54 0.09 -17.95 -5.77
C GLY A 54 0.74 -18.00 -4.39
N PHE A 55 1.01 -19.17 -3.82
CA PHE A 55 1.74 -19.33 -2.57
C PHE A 55 3.08 -20.02 -2.79
N VAL A 56 4.11 -19.50 -2.11
CA VAL A 56 5.43 -20.13 -2.05
C VAL A 56 5.58 -20.83 -0.72
N ALA A 57 5.91 -22.13 -0.77
CA ALA A 57 6.33 -22.87 0.42
C ALA A 57 7.78 -22.52 0.78
N MET A 58 8.01 -22.13 2.02
CA MET A 58 9.31 -21.73 2.55
C MET A 58 9.70 -22.61 3.73
N SER A 59 10.98 -22.96 3.81
CA SER A 59 11.56 -23.65 4.96
C SER A 59 11.77 -22.66 6.09
N MET A 60 11.05 -22.83 7.20
CA MET A 60 11.19 -21.99 8.38
C MET A 60 12.62 -22.01 8.96
N PRO A 61 13.31 -23.15 9.08
CA PRO A 61 14.71 -23.17 9.50
C PRO A 61 15.63 -22.31 8.61
N ARG A 62 15.49 -22.41 7.28
CA ARG A 62 16.30 -21.59 6.35
C ARG A 62 15.94 -20.11 6.41
N LEU A 63 14.64 -19.80 6.53
CA LEU A 63 14.15 -18.44 6.67
C LEU A 63 14.67 -17.80 7.97
N MET A 64 14.67 -18.54 9.08
CA MET A 64 15.16 -18.05 10.36
C MET A 64 16.69 -17.87 10.38
N ALA A 65 17.45 -18.68 9.62
CA ALA A 65 18.90 -18.54 9.50
C ALA A 65 19.35 -17.19 8.90
N ILE A 66 18.46 -16.46 8.21
CA ILE A 66 18.72 -15.09 7.74
C ILE A 66 19.08 -14.17 8.91
N TRP A 67 18.48 -14.39 10.08
CA TRP A 67 18.72 -13.57 11.27
C TRP A 67 20.07 -13.80 11.95
N GLU A 68 20.79 -14.84 11.54
CA GLU A 68 22.13 -15.18 12.02
C GLU A 68 23.23 -14.51 11.18
N LYS A 69 22.85 -13.91 10.04
CA LYS A 69 23.78 -13.27 9.11
C LYS A 69 23.99 -11.79 9.45
N THR A 70 25.15 -11.30 9.05
CA THR A 70 25.45 -9.85 9.03
C THR A 70 25.42 -9.38 7.60
N TYR A 71 24.54 -8.43 7.30
CA TYR A 71 24.46 -7.82 5.98
C TYR A 71 25.25 -6.49 5.91
N PRO A 72 25.68 -6.07 4.71
CA PRO A 72 26.32 -4.77 4.50
C PRO A 72 25.46 -3.59 4.99
N ALA A 73 26.14 -2.49 5.33
CA ALA A 73 25.46 -1.23 5.64
C ALA A 73 24.87 -0.55 4.39
N ASP A 74 25.45 -0.82 3.22
CA ASP A 74 24.96 -0.34 1.93
C ASP A 74 23.57 -0.91 1.63
N THR A 75 22.59 -0.03 1.42
CA THR A 75 21.18 -0.41 1.28
C THR A 75 20.95 -1.31 0.07
N VAL A 76 21.52 -0.98 -1.09
CA VAL A 76 21.28 -1.75 -2.33
C VAL A 76 21.84 -3.16 -2.18
N LYS A 77 23.11 -3.28 -1.76
CA LYS A 77 23.75 -4.59 -1.55
C LYS A 77 23.05 -5.42 -0.48
N ARG A 78 22.60 -4.79 0.60
CA ARG A 78 21.84 -5.47 1.65
C ARG A 78 20.55 -6.07 1.11
N GLU A 79 19.73 -5.30 0.40
CA GLU A 79 18.47 -5.80 -0.13
C GLU A 79 18.69 -6.90 -1.19
N GLU A 80 19.75 -6.81 -2.00
CA GLU A 80 20.15 -7.86 -2.94
C GLU A 80 20.55 -9.18 -2.24
N GLU A 81 21.40 -9.10 -1.22
CA GLU A 81 21.84 -10.27 -0.45
C GLU A 81 20.68 -10.91 0.34
N VAL A 82 19.81 -10.10 0.95
CA VAL A 82 18.63 -10.58 1.66
C VAL A 82 17.65 -11.24 0.69
N LEU A 83 17.44 -10.67 -0.50
CA LEU A 83 16.60 -11.28 -1.53
C LEU A 83 17.16 -12.63 -1.98
N ALA A 84 18.47 -12.75 -2.18
CA ALA A 84 19.11 -14.02 -2.53
C ALA A 84 18.86 -15.08 -1.45
N ASP A 85 18.95 -14.70 -0.18
CA ASP A 85 18.69 -15.60 0.94
C ASP A 85 17.21 -15.98 1.08
N LEU A 86 16.29 -15.03 0.87
CA LEU A 86 14.86 -15.30 0.79
C LEU A 86 14.53 -16.31 -0.32
N MET A 87 15.17 -16.18 -1.48
CA MET A 87 15.03 -17.13 -2.58
C MET A 87 15.63 -18.49 -2.25
N GLY A 88 16.72 -18.54 -1.47
CA GLY A 88 17.32 -19.77 -0.95
C GLY A 88 16.52 -20.45 0.16
N ALA A 89 15.67 -19.71 0.86
CA ALA A 89 14.81 -20.22 1.93
C ALA A 89 13.55 -20.94 1.42
N ARG A 90 13.29 -20.94 0.11
CA ARG A 90 12.20 -21.69 -0.49
C ARG A 90 12.36 -23.21 -0.28
N SER A 91 11.24 -23.89 -0.13
CA SER A 91 11.21 -25.36 -0.09
C SER A 91 11.60 -25.94 -1.45
N GLU A 92 12.05 -27.20 -1.46
CA GLU A 92 12.47 -27.88 -2.69
C GLU A 92 11.33 -27.90 -3.73
N GLY A 93 11.67 -27.63 -4.99
CA GLY A 93 10.72 -27.58 -6.11
C GLY A 93 9.95 -26.26 -6.27
N GLN A 94 10.09 -25.33 -5.32
CA GLN A 94 9.42 -24.02 -5.40
C GLN A 94 10.21 -23.03 -6.27
N THR A 95 9.55 -22.46 -7.27
CA THR A 95 10.15 -21.51 -8.23
C THR A 95 9.60 -20.10 -8.13
N GLY A 96 8.45 -19.91 -7.47
CA GLY A 96 7.84 -18.59 -7.26
C GLY A 96 8.73 -17.67 -6.43
N ARG A 97 8.60 -16.35 -6.66
CA ARG A 97 9.23 -15.31 -5.85
C ARG A 97 8.33 -15.04 -4.63
N PRO A 98 8.80 -15.29 -3.39
CA PRO A 98 7.98 -15.03 -2.19
C PRO A 98 7.69 -13.53 -2.06
N SER A 99 6.68 -13.17 -1.24
CA SER A 99 6.52 -11.78 -0.80
C SER A 99 7.81 -11.29 -0.15
N VAL A 100 8.15 -10.03 -0.38
CA VAL A 100 9.29 -9.40 0.33
C VAL A 100 9.07 -9.26 1.82
N GLU A 101 7.82 -9.34 2.24
CA GLU A 101 7.42 -9.35 3.64
C GLU A 101 7.43 -10.77 4.22
N ALA A 102 7.92 -11.78 3.50
CA ALA A 102 8.03 -13.14 4.02
C ALA A 102 8.84 -13.22 5.32
N LEU A 103 9.87 -12.38 5.50
CA LEU A 103 10.60 -12.30 6.78
C LEU A 103 9.68 -11.89 7.93
N LEU A 104 8.78 -10.92 7.71
CA LEU A 104 7.80 -10.47 8.71
C LEU A 104 6.84 -11.60 9.09
N HIS A 105 6.29 -12.29 8.10
CA HIS A 105 5.43 -13.46 8.33
C HIS A 105 6.13 -14.58 9.10
N GLY A 106 7.43 -14.78 8.85
CA GLY A 106 8.23 -15.80 9.51
C GLY A 106 8.46 -15.51 11.00
N ILE A 107 8.77 -14.26 11.35
CA ILE A 107 9.09 -13.90 12.75
C ILE A 107 7.86 -13.80 13.65
N ILE A 108 6.69 -13.49 13.10
CA ILE A 108 5.45 -13.37 13.88
C ILE A 108 5.03 -14.76 14.39
N PRO A 109 4.96 -15.03 15.70
CA PRO A 109 4.92 -16.40 16.24
C PRO A 109 3.49 -16.97 16.35
N PHE A 110 2.76 -17.00 15.23
CA PHE A 110 1.39 -17.52 15.15
C PHE A 110 1.18 -18.35 13.89
N THR A 111 0.26 -19.33 13.90
CA THR A 111 -0.03 -20.17 12.74
C THR A 111 -0.42 -19.38 11.49
N TYR A 112 -1.31 -18.38 11.63
CA TYR A 112 -1.77 -17.52 10.55
C TYR A 112 -1.29 -16.08 10.76
N VAL A 113 -0.87 -15.45 9.67
CA VAL A 113 -0.50 -14.03 9.66
C VAL A 113 -1.15 -13.40 8.45
N VAL A 114 -1.94 -12.36 8.67
CA VAL A 114 -2.70 -11.63 7.65
C VAL A 114 -2.31 -10.16 7.73
N HIS A 115 -1.79 -9.64 6.62
CA HIS A 115 -1.42 -8.25 6.46
C HIS A 115 -2.28 -7.59 5.40
N LEU A 116 -2.97 -6.52 5.78
CA LEU A 116 -3.93 -5.83 4.92
C LEU A 116 -3.77 -4.32 5.08
N HIS A 117 -4.27 -3.58 4.10
CA HIS A 117 -4.17 -2.13 4.01
C HIS A 117 -5.54 -1.44 4.00
N PRO A 118 -6.43 -1.65 5.00
CA PRO A 118 -7.72 -0.96 5.02
C PRO A 118 -7.54 0.56 5.00
N ALA A 119 -8.31 1.28 4.18
CA ALA A 119 -8.24 2.75 4.14
C ALA A 119 -8.44 3.40 5.52
N MET A 120 -9.29 2.81 6.36
CA MET A 120 -9.51 3.29 7.74
C MET A 120 -8.29 3.07 8.64
N VAL A 121 -7.61 1.92 8.50
CA VAL A 121 -6.34 1.66 9.19
C VAL A 121 -5.30 2.65 8.70
N ASN A 122 -5.23 2.90 7.40
CA ASN A 122 -4.33 3.91 6.84
C ASN A 122 -4.70 5.34 7.23
N GLY A 123 -5.97 5.62 7.53
CA GLY A 123 -6.37 6.86 8.21
C GLY A 123 -5.66 7.05 9.55
N LEU A 124 -5.57 5.99 10.36
CA LEU A 124 -4.81 6.01 11.61
C LEU A 124 -3.29 6.04 11.36
N THR A 125 -2.77 5.13 10.54
CA THR A 125 -1.32 4.95 10.38
C THR A 125 -0.65 6.07 9.57
N CYS A 126 -1.42 6.84 8.81
CA CYS A 126 -0.96 8.02 8.06
C CYS A 126 -1.40 9.33 8.73
N GLY A 127 -1.93 9.30 9.95
CA GLY A 127 -2.27 10.50 10.72
C GLY A 127 -1.05 11.09 11.43
N GLN A 128 -0.96 12.42 11.54
CA GLN A 128 0.13 13.06 12.28
C GLN A 128 0.18 12.64 13.75
N SER A 129 -0.98 12.43 14.37
CA SER A 129 -1.17 11.89 15.73
C SER A 129 -1.50 10.39 15.76
N GLY A 130 -1.21 9.67 14.67
CA GLY A 130 -1.57 8.26 14.50
C GLY A 130 -1.07 7.36 15.62
N LYS A 131 0.17 7.53 16.06
CA LYS A 131 0.77 6.74 17.15
C LYS A 131 0.05 6.92 18.47
N GLU A 132 -0.28 8.15 18.84
CA GLU A 132 -0.97 8.48 20.10
C GLU A 132 -2.38 7.87 20.11
N TRP A 133 -3.08 7.98 18.98
CA TRP A 133 -4.39 7.36 18.81
C TRP A 133 -4.31 5.83 18.79
N ALA A 134 -3.30 5.25 18.16
CA ALA A 134 -3.11 3.79 18.15
C ALA A 134 -2.90 3.26 19.58
N GLN A 135 -2.05 3.91 20.37
CA GLN A 135 -1.83 3.55 21.78
C GLN A 135 -3.11 3.66 22.62
N LYS A 136 -3.96 4.66 22.35
CA LYS A 136 -5.23 4.85 23.05
C LYS A 136 -6.29 3.82 22.67
N LEU A 137 -6.40 3.52 21.38
CA LEU A 137 -7.45 2.65 20.83
C LEU A 137 -7.09 1.16 20.91
N PHE A 138 -5.80 0.85 20.82
CA PHE A 138 -5.25 -0.49 20.73
C PHE A 138 -4.02 -0.61 21.65
N PRO A 139 -4.20 -0.59 22.98
CA PRO A 139 -3.09 -0.54 23.94
C PRO A 139 -2.17 -1.77 23.87
N ASP A 140 -2.69 -2.93 23.43
CA ASP A 140 -1.95 -4.18 23.28
C ASP A 140 -1.36 -4.37 21.86
N ALA A 141 -1.47 -3.34 20.99
CA ALA A 141 -0.89 -3.39 19.66
C ALA A 141 0.54 -2.80 19.64
N ILE A 142 1.39 -3.36 18.79
CA ILE A 142 2.71 -2.79 18.51
C ILE A 142 2.56 -1.71 17.44
N TRP A 143 3.17 -0.55 17.66
CA TRP A 143 3.32 0.50 16.64
C TRP A 143 4.74 0.51 16.11
N ILE A 144 4.89 0.38 14.80
CA ILE A 144 6.17 0.46 14.10
C ILE A 144 6.24 1.82 13.40
N PRO A 145 7.26 2.65 13.70
CA PRO A 145 7.45 3.91 13.01
C PRO A 145 7.74 3.67 11.53
N LEU A 146 7.64 4.74 10.76
CA LEU A 146 7.89 4.69 9.34
C LEU A 146 9.36 4.29 9.08
N VAL A 147 9.54 3.15 8.42
CA VAL A 147 10.83 2.53 8.10
C VAL A 147 10.75 1.92 6.71
N ASN A 148 11.90 1.81 6.04
CA ASN A 148 11.95 1.28 4.69
C ASN A 148 11.48 -0.20 4.66
N PRO A 149 10.57 -0.57 3.74
CA PRO A 149 10.15 -1.95 3.57
C PRO A 149 11.35 -2.85 3.20
N GLY A 150 11.23 -4.14 3.47
CA GLY A 150 12.31 -5.11 3.31
C GLY A 150 12.97 -5.50 4.63
N TYR A 151 14.28 -5.73 4.61
CA TYR A 151 14.99 -6.30 5.77
C TYR A 151 14.94 -5.43 7.02
N ILE A 152 15.07 -4.11 6.86
CA ILE A 152 15.09 -3.18 7.99
C ILE A 152 13.74 -3.15 8.69
N LEU A 153 12.63 -3.07 7.96
CA LEU A 153 11.29 -3.20 8.55
C LEU A 153 11.14 -4.53 9.31
N ALA A 154 11.53 -5.65 8.70
CA ALA A 154 11.47 -6.95 9.35
C ALA A 154 12.28 -6.99 10.66
N LYS A 155 13.47 -6.41 10.65
CA LYS A 155 14.31 -6.29 11.86
C LYS A 155 13.65 -5.42 12.92
N THR A 156 13.10 -4.26 12.55
CA THR A 156 12.41 -3.36 13.48
C THR A 156 11.21 -4.04 14.13
N VAL A 157 10.43 -4.81 13.37
CA VAL A 157 9.30 -5.60 13.90
C VAL A 157 9.79 -6.68 14.86
N ARG A 158 10.85 -7.41 14.51
CA ARG A 158 11.44 -8.44 15.38
C ARG A 158 11.89 -7.84 16.72
N ASP A 159 12.62 -6.73 16.67
CA ASP A 159 13.13 -6.06 17.87
C ASP A 159 11.96 -5.54 18.74
N ALA A 160 10.92 -4.98 18.10
CA ALA A 160 9.72 -4.51 18.80
C ALA A 160 8.92 -5.65 19.46
N GLN A 161 8.79 -6.81 18.81
CA GLN A 161 8.17 -8.00 19.40
C GLN A 161 8.96 -8.52 20.60
N GLN A 162 10.29 -8.56 20.50
CA GLN A 162 11.17 -8.96 21.61
C GLN A 162 11.06 -8.00 22.81
N GLU A 163 10.87 -6.71 22.56
CA GLU A 163 10.62 -5.75 23.64
C GLU A 163 9.21 -5.91 24.24
N TYR A 164 8.20 -6.10 23.40
CA TYR A 164 6.80 -6.25 23.83
C TYR A 164 6.61 -7.37 24.86
N VAL A 165 7.22 -8.54 24.62
CA VAL A 165 7.10 -9.71 25.51
C VAL A 165 7.84 -9.57 26.85
N LYS A 166 8.67 -8.52 27.04
CA LYS A 166 9.28 -8.26 28.34
C LYS A 166 8.29 -7.68 29.34
N SER A 167 7.22 -7.03 28.86
CA SER A 167 6.21 -6.36 29.67
C SER A 167 4.80 -6.94 29.51
N HIS A 168 4.60 -7.88 28.57
CA HIS A 168 3.31 -8.52 28.30
C HIS A 168 3.42 -10.04 28.41
N ALA A 169 2.39 -10.67 28.98
CA ALA A 169 2.35 -12.13 29.14
C ALA A 169 2.15 -12.88 27.81
N ASN A 170 1.52 -12.22 26.83
CA ASN A 170 1.16 -12.81 25.54
C ASN A 170 1.93 -12.15 24.39
N GLN A 171 2.02 -12.84 23.26
CA GLN A 171 2.52 -12.27 22.01
C GLN A 171 1.56 -11.22 21.45
N ALA A 172 2.08 -10.18 20.80
CA ALA A 172 1.24 -9.19 20.15
C ALA A 172 0.55 -9.79 18.92
N THR A 173 -0.77 -9.72 18.87
CA THR A 173 -1.59 -10.20 17.75
C THR A 173 -1.81 -9.14 16.67
N THR A 174 -1.54 -7.86 16.99
CA THR A 174 -1.76 -6.72 16.09
C THR A 174 -0.51 -5.83 16.04
N ILE A 175 -0.05 -5.52 14.82
CA ILE A 175 1.11 -4.65 14.59
C ILE A 175 0.72 -3.62 13.54
N PHE A 176 0.64 -2.35 13.93
CA PHE A 176 0.40 -1.23 13.02
C PHE A 176 1.71 -0.72 12.47
N LEU A 177 1.75 -0.54 11.15
CA LEU A 177 2.88 0.02 10.42
C LEU A 177 2.51 1.43 9.97
N GLN A 178 3.23 2.44 10.49
CA GLN A 178 3.05 3.82 10.07
C GLN A 178 3.20 3.92 8.54
N ASN A 179 2.27 4.62 7.88
CA ASN A 179 2.27 4.82 6.43
C ASN A 179 2.28 3.52 5.59
N HIS A 180 1.66 2.43 6.08
CA HIS A 180 1.64 1.17 5.35
C HIS A 180 0.35 0.36 5.54
N GLY A 181 0.06 -0.10 6.77
CA GLY A 181 -1.07 -0.99 7.03
C GLY A 181 -0.99 -1.68 8.38
N VAL A 182 -1.58 -2.88 8.49
CA VAL A 182 -1.62 -3.64 9.75
C VAL A 182 -1.37 -5.12 9.53
N PHE A 183 -0.57 -5.74 10.39
CA PHE A 183 -0.50 -7.19 10.55
C PHE A 183 -1.42 -7.64 11.67
N VAL A 184 -2.21 -8.67 11.41
CA VAL A 184 -3.02 -9.39 12.38
C VAL A 184 -2.61 -10.86 12.36
N ALA A 185 -2.39 -11.44 13.53
CA ALA A 185 -1.85 -12.78 13.67
C ALA A 185 -2.51 -13.56 14.80
N SER A 186 -2.76 -14.84 14.56
CA SER A 186 -3.40 -15.77 15.50
C SER A 186 -3.20 -17.23 15.02
N ASP A 187 -3.43 -18.19 15.91
CA ASP A 187 -3.41 -19.61 15.59
C ASP A 187 -4.67 -20.08 14.84
N THR A 188 -5.73 -19.26 14.77
CA THR A 188 -6.97 -19.61 14.05
C THR A 188 -7.50 -18.46 13.18
N ILE A 189 -8.12 -18.80 12.05
CA ILE A 189 -8.76 -17.81 11.17
C ILE A 189 -9.93 -17.09 11.87
N GLY A 190 -10.68 -17.78 12.74
CA GLY A 190 -11.80 -17.16 13.47
C GLY A 190 -11.34 -16.03 14.39
N GLU A 191 -10.18 -16.17 15.02
CA GLU A 191 -9.57 -15.11 15.83
C GLU A 191 -9.00 -13.96 14.96
N ILE A 192 -8.42 -14.27 13.79
CA ILE A 192 -8.05 -13.23 12.80
C ILE A 192 -9.28 -12.37 12.44
N ASP A 193 -10.42 -13.00 12.18
CA ASP A 193 -11.66 -12.31 11.84
C ASP A 193 -12.21 -11.46 12.98
N ALA A 194 -12.16 -11.98 14.21
CA ALA A 194 -12.56 -11.23 15.40
C ALA A 194 -11.67 -10.00 15.64
N LEU A 195 -10.36 -10.14 15.43
CA LEU A 195 -9.40 -9.04 15.55
C LEU A 195 -9.62 -7.97 14.48
N TYR A 196 -9.77 -8.34 13.20
CA TYR A 196 -10.09 -7.38 12.15
C TYR A 196 -11.44 -6.69 12.37
N THR A 197 -12.46 -7.42 12.82
CA THR A 197 -13.76 -6.84 13.18
C THR A 197 -13.58 -5.78 14.27
N THR A 198 -12.83 -6.12 15.33
CA THR A 198 -12.54 -5.19 16.43
C THR A 198 -11.80 -3.95 15.96
N ILE A 199 -10.76 -4.10 15.11
CA ILE A 199 -10.00 -2.98 14.54
C ILE A 199 -10.92 -2.07 13.73
N MET A 200 -11.71 -2.65 12.82
CA MET A 200 -12.57 -1.88 11.92
C MET A 200 -13.71 -1.19 12.68
N GLU A 201 -14.35 -1.85 13.65
CA GLU A 201 -15.39 -1.23 14.46
C GLU A 201 -14.85 -0.10 15.34
N THR A 202 -13.70 -0.32 15.98
CA THR A 202 -13.04 0.70 16.82
C THR A 202 -12.67 1.94 16.00
N LEU A 203 -12.07 1.74 14.83
CA LEU A 203 -11.73 2.84 13.93
C LEU A 203 -12.98 3.54 13.38
N ASN A 204 -14.03 2.81 13.02
CA ASN A 204 -15.27 3.41 12.52
C ASN A 204 -15.94 4.31 13.58
N HIS A 205 -15.79 4.01 14.87
CA HIS A 205 -16.25 4.88 15.96
C HIS A 205 -15.32 6.07 16.21
N ALA A 206 -14.00 5.90 16.08
CA ALA A 206 -13.03 6.96 16.31
C ALA A 206 -12.97 7.98 15.14
N ILE A 207 -13.27 7.55 13.92
CA ILE A 207 -13.28 8.39 12.72
C ILE A 207 -14.52 9.28 12.72
N VAL A 208 -14.30 10.57 12.94
CA VAL A 208 -15.35 11.61 12.92
C VAL A 208 -15.57 12.20 11.54
N ARG A 209 -14.51 12.24 10.71
CA ARG A 209 -14.59 12.71 9.31
C ARG A 209 -14.68 11.51 8.35
N LYS A 210 -15.84 11.33 7.73
CA LYS A 210 -16.08 10.31 6.69
C LYS A 210 -16.16 10.96 5.31
N PRO A 211 -15.46 10.45 4.28
CA PRO A 211 -15.47 11.06 2.96
C PRO A 211 -16.86 11.00 2.31
N VAL A 212 -17.17 12.00 1.47
CA VAL A 212 -18.44 12.09 0.74
C VAL A 212 -18.21 11.96 -0.76
N PHE A 213 -18.56 10.80 -1.32
CA PHE A 213 -18.33 10.49 -2.74
C PHE A 213 -19.55 10.72 -3.64
N SER A 214 -20.48 11.59 -3.25
CA SER A 214 -21.61 11.96 -4.11
C SER A 214 -21.12 12.62 -5.39
N GLU A 215 -21.80 12.35 -6.51
CA GLU A 215 -21.47 12.93 -7.81
C GLU A 215 -21.51 14.46 -7.80
N VAL A 216 -20.64 15.07 -8.62
CA VAL A 216 -20.66 16.50 -8.90
C VAL A 216 -20.71 16.72 -10.41
N LYS A 217 -21.35 17.81 -10.82
CA LYS A 217 -21.33 18.22 -12.23
C LYS A 217 -19.97 18.81 -12.57
N VAL A 218 -19.43 18.39 -13.71
CA VAL A 218 -18.19 18.91 -14.28
C VAL A 218 -18.46 19.56 -15.63
N ASP A 219 -17.60 20.51 -16.00
CA ASP A 219 -17.60 21.10 -17.33
C ASP A 219 -17.07 20.08 -18.34
N ALA A 220 -17.98 19.57 -19.18
CA ALA A 220 -17.65 18.55 -20.18
C ALA A 220 -16.58 19.03 -21.18
N GLN A 221 -16.57 20.31 -21.54
CA GLN A 221 -15.59 20.85 -22.47
C GLN A 221 -14.19 20.84 -21.84
N ARG A 222 -14.07 21.20 -20.56
CA ARG A 222 -12.80 21.11 -19.83
C ARG A 222 -12.31 19.67 -19.74
N VAL A 223 -13.21 18.72 -19.44
CA VAL A 223 -12.91 17.29 -19.39
C VAL A 223 -12.38 16.79 -20.73
N ASP A 224 -13.04 17.13 -21.84
CA ASP A 224 -12.63 16.73 -23.19
C ASP A 224 -11.25 17.28 -23.57
N MET A 225 -10.95 18.53 -23.20
CA MET A 225 -9.62 19.11 -23.43
C MET A 225 -8.51 18.37 -22.66
N VAL A 226 -8.76 17.99 -21.41
CA VAL A 226 -7.78 17.22 -20.61
C VAL A 226 -7.59 15.83 -21.19
N GLN A 227 -8.67 15.14 -21.58
CA GLN A 227 -8.64 13.84 -22.26
C GLN A 227 -7.81 13.90 -23.54
N GLN A 228 -8.01 14.95 -24.36
CA GLN A 228 -7.24 15.18 -25.56
C GLN A 228 -5.75 15.40 -25.26
N ALA A 229 -5.42 16.19 -24.23
CA ALA A 229 -4.04 16.41 -23.81
C ALA A 229 -3.37 15.11 -23.34
N MET A 230 -4.05 14.30 -22.53
CA MET A 230 -3.57 13.00 -22.09
C MET A 230 -3.36 12.04 -23.27
N GLN A 231 -4.30 12.00 -24.22
CA GLN A 231 -4.20 11.19 -25.44
C GLN A 231 -2.98 11.58 -26.30
N LEU A 232 -2.65 12.88 -26.37
CA LEU A 232 -1.46 13.38 -27.09
C LEU A 232 -0.14 13.05 -26.38
N HIS A 233 -0.14 12.99 -25.05
CA HIS A 233 1.07 12.74 -24.27
C HIS A 233 1.34 11.23 -24.06
N TYR A 234 0.34 10.49 -23.60
CA TYR A 234 0.46 9.08 -23.20
C TYR A 234 0.08 8.10 -24.31
N GLY A 235 -0.69 8.53 -25.31
CA GLY A 235 -1.23 7.63 -26.33
C GLY A 235 -2.47 6.88 -25.83
N SER A 236 -2.47 5.54 -25.86
CA SER A 236 -3.64 4.70 -25.57
C SER A 236 -3.96 4.68 -24.07
N PRO A 237 -5.22 4.63 -23.60
CA PRO A 237 -6.53 4.34 -24.25
C PRO A 237 -7.24 5.54 -24.91
N LYS A 238 -8.34 5.28 -25.64
CA LYS A 238 -9.22 6.31 -26.26
C LYS A 238 -9.80 7.31 -25.26
N THR A 239 -9.99 6.88 -24.01
CA THR A 239 -10.52 7.69 -22.92
C THR A 239 -9.89 7.21 -21.63
N TYR A 240 -9.35 8.15 -20.87
CA TYR A 240 -8.72 7.92 -19.59
C TYR A 240 -9.75 7.91 -18.46
N PRO A 241 -9.60 7.04 -17.44
CA PRO A 241 -10.46 7.06 -16.26
C PRO A 241 -10.47 8.44 -15.60
N VAL A 242 -11.66 8.91 -15.23
CA VAL A 242 -11.90 10.23 -14.64
C VAL A 242 -12.72 10.09 -13.37
N ILE A 243 -12.39 10.86 -12.35
CA ILE A 243 -13.18 10.95 -11.14
C ILE A 243 -13.53 12.40 -10.79
N ALA A 244 -14.83 12.62 -10.61
CA ALA A 244 -15.39 13.86 -10.16
C ALA A 244 -16.51 13.57 -9.15
N ASN A 245 -16.14 13.52 -7.89
CA ASN A 245 -17.06 13.40 -6.77
C ASN A 245 -16.83 14.57 -5.79
N ARG A 246 -17.72 14.72 -4.82
CA ARG A 246 -17.67 15.84 -3.87
C ARG A 246 -16.34 15.92 -3.10
N GLU A 247 -15.82 14.78 -2.63
CA GLU A 247 -14.56 14.75 -1.89
C GLU A 247 -13.38 15.21 -2.75
N VAL A 248 -13.27 14.70 -3.98
CA VAL A 248 -12.24 15.12 -4.95
C VAL A 248 -12.40 16.60 -5.29
N ALA A 249 -13.62 17.05 -5.61
CA ALA A 249 -13.87 18.44 -5.99
C ALA A 249 -13.49 19.43 -4.88
N ASN A 250 -13.74 19.09 -3.61
CA ASN A 250 -13.34 19.91 -2.47
C ASN A 250 -11.81 20.03 -2.34
N ARG A 251 -11.05 19.07 -2.86
CA ARG A 251 -9.58 19.08 -2.85
C ARG A 251 -8.98 19.65 -4.14
N LEU A 252 -9.79 20.00 -5.13
CA LEU A 252 -9.36 20.62 -6.38
C LEU A 252 -9.76 22.10 -6.46
N THR A 253 -10.03 22.77 -5.34
CA THR A 253 -10.40 24.20 -5.32
C THR A 253 -9.20 25.12 -5.50
N ASP A 254 -8.07 24.76 -4.87
CA ASP A 254 -6.84 25.55 -4.77
C ASP A 254 -5.68 24.65 -4.30
N PRO A 255 -4.41 25.10 -4.41
CA PRO A 255 -3.25 24.30 -4.02
C PRO A 255 -3.21 23.92 -2.53
N GLU A 256 -3.77 24.73 -1.63
CA GLU A 256 -3.79 24.46 -0.20
C GLU A 256 -4.71 23.27 0.10
N SER A 257 -5.91 23.29 -0.46
CA SER A 257 -6.87 22.17 -0.36
C SER A 257 -6.31 20.89 -1.01
N PHE A 258 -5.59 21.03 -2.13
CA PHE A 258 -4.97 19.90 -2.84
C PHE A 258 -3.79 19.25 -2.09
N SER A 259 -3.09 20.01 -1.23
CA SER A 259 -1.87 19.55 -0.53
C SER A 259 -2.04 18.23 0.21
N SER A 260 -3.24 17.98 0.73
CA SER A 260 -3.63 16.77 1.45
C SER A 260 -3.74 15.50 0.60
N ILE A 261 -3.69 15.61 -0.73
CA ILE A 261 -3.68 14.48 -1.68
C ILE A 261 -2.55 14.63 -2.71
N SER A 262 -1.55 15.48 -2.44
CA SER A 262 -0.49 15.80 -3.40
C SER A 262 0.74 14.87 -3.34
N SER A 263 0.71 13.82 -2.51
CA SER A 263 1.79 12.85 -2.37
C SER A 263 1.24 11.48 -1.94
N ALA A 264 2.13 10.49 -1.83
CA ALA A 264 1.78 9.12 -1.48
C ALA A 264 1.75 8.90 0.04
N TYR A 265 0.71 8.21 0.50
CA TYR A 265 0.58 7.79 1.90
C TYR A 265 1.27 6.46 2.21
N THR A 266 1.32 5.55 1.24
CA THR A 266 1.80 4.17 1.42
C THR A 266 2.53 3.66 0.18
N PRO A 267 3.29 2.55 0.26
CA PRO A 267 3.97 1.95 -0.89
C PRO A 267 3.02 1.62 -2.05
N ASP A 268 1.81 1.12 -1.76
CA ASP A 268 0.83 0.80 -2.82
C ASP A 268 0.39 2.05 -3.61
N HIS A 269 0.27 3.22 -2.96
CA HIS A 269 -0.02 4.47 -3.66
C HIS A 269 1.10 4.84 -4.64
N ILE A 270 2.37 4.66 -4.25
CA ILE A 270 3.54 4.92 -5.10
C ILE A 270 3.50 4.01 -6.34
N VAL A 271 3.25 2.71 -6.13
CA VAL A 271 3.28 1.69 -7.18
C VAL A 271 2.17 1.91 -8.20
N TYR A 272 0.92 2.04 -7.75
CA TYR A 272 -0.23 2.04 -8.66
C TYR A 272 -0.64 3.44 -9.12
N SER A 273 -0.75 4.41 -8.23
CA SER A 273 -1.16 5.79 -8.55
C SER A 273 0.01 6.77 -8.76
N GLY A 274 1.25 6.30 -8.61
CA GLY A 274 2.44 7.13 -8.71
C GLY A 274 2.73 7.87 -7.40
N PHE A 275 3.99 8.24 -7.20
CA PHE A 275 4.44 8.90 -5.97
C PHE A 275 3.85 10.31 -5.79
N LYS A 276 3.47 10.98 -6.88
CA LYS A 276 2.96 12.34 -6.89
C LYS A 276 1.99 12.57 -8.06
N PRO A 277 0.80 13.14 -7.83
CA PRO A 277 -0.05 13.61 -8.91
C PRO A 277 0.47 14.91 -9.52
N LEU A 278 0.20 15.12 -10.80
CA LEU A 278 0.41 16.40 -11.47
C LEU A 278 -0.77 17.34 -11.17
N TRP A 279 -0.51 18.50 -10.57
CA TRP A 279 -1.47 19.59 -10.44
C TRP A 279 -1.47 20.49 -11.68
N ILE A 280 -2.65 20.80 -12.20
CA ILE A 280 -2.84 21.78 -13.27
C ILE A 280 -3.85 22.83 -12.82
N ASP A 281 -3.42 24.09 -12.81
CA ASP A 281 -4.23 25.25 -12.44
C ASP A 281 -5.30 25.58 -13.50
N GLU A 282 -6.45 26.10 -13.08
CA GLU A 282 -7.59 26.35 -13.97
C GLU A 282 -7.29 27.44 -15.03
N THR A 283 -6.29 28.28 -14.79
CA THR A 283 -5.83 29.28 -15.76
C THR A 283 -5.34 28.68 -17.07
N VAL A 284 -5.01 27.37 -17.11
CA VAL A 284 -4.64 26.66 -18.34
C VAL A 284 -5.71 26.77 -19.43
N PHE A 285 -7.00 26.83 -19.04
CA PHE A 285 -8.12 26.93 -19.98
C PHE A 285 -8.26 28.32 -20.61
N GLY A 286 -7.58 29.34 -20.05
CA GLY A 286 -7.54 30.70 -20.61
C GLY A 286 -6.38 30.95 -21.58
N GLN A 287 -5.50 29.96 -21.80
CA GLN A 287 -4.39 30.09 -22.75
C GLN A 287 -4.86 29.94 -24.20
N ASP A 288 -4.06 30.41 -25.16
CA ASP A 288 -4.38 30.31 -26.60
C ASP A 288 -4.49 28.84 -27.07
N GLU A 289 -3.63 27.96 -26.53
CA GLU A 289 -3.63 26.52 -26.82
C GLU A 289 -3.68 25.67 -25.53
N PRO A 290 -4.83 25.59 -24.84
CA PRO A 290 -4.94 24.92 -23.53
C PRO A 290 -4.48 23.46 -23.54
N VAL A 291 -4.79 22.74 -24.62
CA VAL A 291 -4.41 21.33 -24.80
C VAL A 291 -2.88 21.17 -24.86
N GLN A 292 -2.18 22.02 -25.62
CA GLN A 292 -0.72 21.96 -25.72
C GLN A 292 -0.03 22.42 -24.42
N ALA A 293 -0.63 23.38 -23.72
CA ALA A 293 -0.16 23.79 -22.40
C ALA A 293 -0.21 22.63 -21.39
N MET A 294 -1.30 21.85 -21.37
CA MET A 294 -1.43 20.66 -20.52
C MET A 294 -0.44 19.55 -20.92
N VAL A 295 -0.26 19.29 -22.21
CA VAL A 295 0.77 18.34 -22.71
C VAL A 295 2.16 18.77 -22.24
N SER A 296 2.46 20.08 -22.30
CA SER A 296 3.74 20.62 -21.86
C SER A 296 3.93 20.44 -20.35
N ALA A 297 2.90 20.66 -19.54
CA ALA A 297 2.96 20.43 -18.10
C ALA A 297 3.26 18.96 -17.76
N MET A 298 2.66 18.00 -18.48
CA MET A 298 2.94 16.57 -18.30
C MET A 298 4.39 16.21 -18.67
N ARG A 299 4.90 16.75 -19.79
CA ARG A 299 6.30 16.57 -20.19
C ARG A 299 7.27 17.18 -19.18
N THR A 300 6.98 18.36 -18.65
CA THR A 300 7.80 19.01 -17.61
C THR A 300 7.83 18.17 -16.34
N PHE A 301 6.70 17.61 -15.92
CA PHE A 301 6.65 16.69 -14.79
C PHE A 301 7.56 15.48 -15.02
N GLU A 302 7.45 14.84 -16.19
CA GLU A 302 8.25 13.67 -16.54
C GLU A 302 9.75 13.99 -16.57
N GLN A 303 10.13 15.14 -17.14
CA GLN A 303 11.52 15.60 -17.15
C GLN A 303 12.07 15.88 -15.75
N MET A 304 11.25 16.47 -14.87
CA MET A 304 11.65 16.83 -13.51
C MET A 304 11.83 15.59 -12.61
N HIS A 305 10.98 14.57 -12.81
CA HIS A 305 10.90 13.43 -11.91
C HIS A 305 11.45 12.12 -12.50
N GLY A 306 11.78 12.10 -13.79
CA GLY A 306 12.27 10.92 -14.50
C GLY A 306 11.22 9.85 -14.77
N VAL A 307 9.94 10.11 -14.44
CA VAL A 307 8.81 9.20 -14.66
C VAL A 307 7.55 10.00 -14.99
N PRO A 308 6.64 9.48 -15.83
CA PRO A 308 5.38 10.13 -16.13
C PRO A 308 4.45 10.21 -14.91
N ALA A 309 3.65 11.27 -14.83
CA ALA A 309 2.56 11.35 -13.85
C ALA A 309 1.51 10.27 -14.16
N LYS A 310 1.06 9.53 -13.15
CA LYS A 310 -0.05 8.57 -13.31
C LYS A 310 -1.42 9.18 -13.00
N ILE A 311 -1.44 10.29 -12.26
CA ILE A 311 -2.65 11.05 -11.91
C ILE A 311 -2.46 12.51 -12.31
N ILE A 312 -3.47 13.06 -12.97
CA ILE A 312 -3.53 14.45 -13.41
C ILE A 312 -4.72 15.08 -12.69
N ALA A 313 -4.45 15.99 -11.75
CA ALA A 313 -5.43 16.71 -10.95
C ALA A 313 -5.61 18.12 -11.52
N VAL A 314 -6.77 18.40 -12.10
CA VAL A 314 -7.05 19.68 -12.76
C VAL A 314 -8.03 20.49 -11.93
N GLN A 315 -7.60 21.67 -11.50
CA GLN A 315 -8.35 22.56 -10.62
C GLN A 315 -9.76 22.84 -11.15
N LYS A 316 -10.74 22.78 -10.23
CA LYS A 316 -12.19 22.98 -10.48
C LYS A 316 -12.72 22.20 -11.68
N THR A 317 -12.10 21.07 -12.00
CA THR A 317 -12.47 20.22 -13.13
C THR A 317 -12.66 18.78 -12.66
N ALA A 318 -11.60 17.99 -12.56
CA ALA A 318 -11.63 16.58 -12.15
C ALA A 318 -10.20 16.07 -11.93
N ALA A 319 -10.09 14.85 -11.39
CA ALA A 319 -8.84 14.09 -11.44
C ALA A 319 -8.94 12.99 -12.50
N PHE A 320 -7.84 12.76 -13.21
CA PHE A 320 -7.73 11.81 -14.31
C PHE A 320 -6.59 10.85 -14.03
N ALA A 321 -6.71 9.61 -14.47
CA ALA A 321 -5.72 8.57 -14.26
C ALA A 321 -5.30 7.91 -15.57
N VAL A 322 -4.07 7.41 -15.63
CA VAL A 322 -3.57 6.66 -16.81
C VAL A 322 -4.17 5.26 -16.92
N SER A 323 -4.76 4.72 -15.83
CA SER A 323 -5.39 3.40 -15.78
C SER A 323 -6.43 3.30 -14.65
N GLU A 324 -7.30 2.29 -14.70
CA GLU A 324 -8.29 2.02 -13.63
C GLU A 324 -7.60 1.71 -12.30
N ALA A 325 -6.48 0.97 -12.34
CA ALA A 325 -5.68 0.68 -11.17
C ALA A 325 -5.15 1.96 -10.50
N ALA A 326 -4.65 2.91 -11.30
CA ALA A 326 -4.20 4.21 -10.80
C ALA A 326 -5.38 5.00 -10.21
N LEU A 327 -6.55 5.00 -10.86
CA LEU A 327 -7.73 5.71 -10.36
C LEU A 327 -8.23 5.15 -9.02
N VAL A 328 -8.28 3.82 -8.88
CA VAL A 328 -8.72 3.14 -7.64
C VAL A 328 -7.83 3.50 -6.46
N LEU A 329 -6.49 3.50 -6.64
CA LEU A 329 -5.57 3.87 -5.56
C LEU A 329 -5.55 5.37 -5.31
N PHE A 330 -5.74 6.22 -6.32
CA PHE A 330 -5.91 7.66 -6.06
C PHE A 330 -7.18 7.96 -5.27
N LEU A 331 -8.28 7.25 -5.54
CA LEU A 331 -9.47 7.32 -4.70
C LEU A 331 -9.20 6.83 -3.27
N ASP A 332 -8.31 5.87 -3.08
CA ASP A 332 -7.85 5.47 -1.75
C ASP A 332 -7.04 6.57 -1.06
N THR A 333 -6.12 7.25 -1.76
CA THR A 333 -5.43 8.45 -1.26
C THR A 333 -6.43 9.49 -0.75
N VAL A 334 -7.51 9.74 -1.48
CA VAL A 334 -8.57 10.68 -1.07
C VAL A 334 -9.31 10.18 0.17
N LYS A 335 -9.64 8.88 0.26
CA LYS A 335 -10.26 8.27 1.47
C LYS A 335 -9.35 8.39 2.69
N VAL A 336 -8.10 7.95 2.56
CA VAL A 336 -7.10 8.00 3.62
C VAL A 336 -6.94 9.44 4.10
N SER A 337 -6.77 10.38 3.17
CA SER A 337 -6.67 11.80 3.51
C SER A 337 -7.86 12.29 4.36
N ALA A 338 -9.09 11.98 3.98
CA ALA A 338 -10.27 12.34 4.77
C ALA A 338 -10.27 11.68 6.16
N PHE A 339 -9.83 10.43 6.28
CA PHE A 339 -9.75 9.75 7.57
C PHE A 339 -8.63 10.29 8.47
N THR A 340 -7.48 10.68 7.91
CA THR A 340 -6.37 11.26 8.68
C THR A 340 -6.78 12.56 9.38
N GLU A 341 -7.78 13.31 8.90
CA GLU A 341 -8.33 14.48 9.59
C GLU A 341 -8.84 14.15 11.00
N SER A 342 -9.28 12.91 11.26
CA SER A 342 -9.69 12.45 12.59
C SER A 342 -8.49 12.18 13.53
N PHE A 343 -7.27 12.13 12.98
CA PHE A 343 -6.04 11.71 13.63
C PHE A 343 -4.90 12.73 13.48
N GLY A 344 -5.24 14.03 13.47
CA GLY A 344 -4.27 15.12 13.43
C GLY A 344 -3.88 15.58 12.02
N GLY A 345 -4.58 15.10 10.99
CA GLY A 345 -4.32 15.46 9.60
C GLY A 345 -3.26 14.57 8.94
N PRO A 346 -2.99 14.82 7.65
CA PRO A 346 -2.24 13.92 6.81
C PRO A 346 -0.74 13.91 7.14
N ARG A 347 -0.14 12.72 7.08
CA ARG A 347 1.29 12.46 7.08
C ARG A 347 1.62 11.59 5.87
N PHE A 348 2.37 12.13 4.92
CA PHE A 348 2.86 11.37 3.77
C PHE A 348 4.10 10.55 4.12
N MET A 349 4.50 9.67 3.21
CA MET A 349 5.85 9.12 3.23
C MET A 349 6.87 10.23 2.96
N ASP A 350 8.05 10.12 3.56
CA ASP A 350 9.13 11.09 3.33
C ASP A 350 9.76 10.89 1.94
N ASP A 351 10.33 11.95 1.36
CA ASP A 351 10.90 11.93 0.01
C ASP A 351 11.98 10.84 -0.16
N ASP A 352 12.86 10.67 0.84
CA ASP A 352 13.90 9.63 0.83
C ASP A 352 13.32 8.21 0.71
N GLN A 353 12.15 7.98 1.29
CA GLN A 353 11.49 6.68 1.26
C GLN A 353 10.71 6.46 -0.03
N ILE A 354 10.10 7.52 -0.53
CA ILE A 354 9.50 7.51 -1.87
C ILE A 354 10.57 7.14 -2.89
N ASP A 355 11.74 7.79 -2.84
CA ASP A 355 12.83 7.53 -3.78
C ASP A 355 13.43 6.13 -3.60
N PHE A 356 13.56 5.64 -2.36
CA PHE A 356 13.90 4.25 -2.09
C PHE A 356 12.91 3.30 -2.78
N ILE A 357 11.61 3.43 -2.53
CA ILE A 357 10.58 2.54 -3.08
C ILE A 357 10.54 2.58 -4.61
N ARG A 358 10.69 3.76 -5.22
CA ARG A 358 10.68 3.93 -6.67
C ARG A 358 11.85 3.22 -7.36
N THR A 359 12.98 3.12 -6.68
CA THR A 359 14.22 2.52 -7.22
C THR A 359 14.47 1.12 -6.71
N TRP A 360 13.68 0.66 -5.73
CA TRP A 360 13.81 -0.67 -5.14
C TRP A 360 13.42 -1.74 -6.15
N GLU A 361 14.33 -2.69 -6.39
CA GLU A 361 14.18 -3.74 -7.41
C GLU A 361 12.87 -4.52 -7.27
N VAL A 362 12.43 -4.75 -6.04
CA VAL A 362 11.18 -5.44 -5.72
C VAL A 362 9.96 -4.71 -6.27
N GLU A 363 9.94 -3.40 -6.10
CA GLU A 363 8.80 -2.57 -6.50
C GLU A 363 8.84 -2.27 -8.00
N GLN A 364 10.03 -2.24 -8.60
CA GLN A 364 10.16 -2.30 -10.05
C GLN A 364 9.60 -3.61 -10.61
N TYR A 365 9.89 -4.75 -9.97
CA TYR A 365 9.31 -6.03 -10.34
C TYR A 365 7.77 -6.02 -10.24
N ARG A 366 7.19 -5.54 -9.13
CA ARG A 366 5.73 -5.40 -8.98
C ARG A 366 5.12 -4.43 -9.99
N SER A 367 5.77 -3.31 -10.26
CA SER A 367 5.30 -2.31 -11.23
C SER A 367 5.26 -2.89 -12.64
N ASN A 368 6.28 -3.66 -13.03
CA ASN A 368 6.37 -4.28 -14.36
C ASN A 368 5.31 -5.38 -14.59
N LEU A 369 4.85 -6.06 -13.52
CA LEU A 369 3.76 -7.03 -13.63
C LEU A 369 2.39 -6.39 -13.84
N ASN A 370 2.25 -5.11 -13.47
CA ASN A 370 1.00 -4.36 -13.52
C ASN A 370 1.00 -3.27 -14.62
N ALA A 371 2.06 -3.21 -15.43
CA ALA A 371 2.28 -2.20 -16.47
C ALA A 371 1.49 -2.50 -17.76
#